data_AF-F7JKC6-F1
#
_entry.id   AF-F7JKC6-F1
#
_cell.length_a   1.000
_cell.length_b   1.000
_cell.length_c   1.000
_cell.angle_alpha   90.00
_cell.angle_beta   90.00
_cell.angle_gamma   90.00
#
_symmetry.space_group_name_H-M   'P 1'
#
loop_
_entity.id
_entity.type
_entity.pdbx_description
1 polymer ?
#
loop_
_entity_poly.entity_id
_entity_poly.type
_entity_poly.pdbx_seq_one_letter_code
_entity_poly.pdbx_strand_id
1 'polypeptide(L)'
;MSWANKAHKRIEKQKADEKYGKDLRNALDLFFLITADYLHRYEGYSKKRLIRFIDFAIEQLHYAEEDSNYFLLMNEALCDETGVNVLKGFVRKENKHRK
;
A
#
# COMPACT_ATOMS: atom_id res chain seq x y z
N MET A 1 10.63 26.37 2.42
CA MET A 1 10.17 25.25 1.57
C MET A 1 9.07 24.49 2.30
N SER A 2 7.88 24.40 1.69
CA SER A 2 6.71 23.68 2.22
C SER A 2 7.00 22.18 2.41
N TRP A 3 6.36 21.56 3.41
CA TRP A 3 6.47 20.14 3.73
C TRP A 3 6.10 19.24 2.53
N ALA A 4 5.11 19.66 1.74
CA ALA A 4 4.66 18.98 0.53
C ALA A 4 5.76 18.91 -0.55
N ASN A 5 6.61 19.94 -0.67
CA ASN A 5 7.74 19.95 -1.62
C ASN A 5 8.86 18.99 -1.19
N LYS A 6 9.05 18.79 0.12
CA LYS A 6 9.99 17.80 0.65
C LYS A 6 9.46 16.37 0.49
N ALA A 7 8.15 16.16 0.62
CA ALA A 7 7.51 14.87 0.38
C ALA A 7 7.64 14.45 -1.09
N HIS A 8 7.29 15.33 -2.03
CA HIS A 8 7.42 15.09 -3.47
C HIS A 8 8.86 14.73 -3.88
N LYS A 9 9.86 15.53 -3.47
CA LYS A 9 11.27 15.22 -3.79
C LYS A 9 11.76 13.89 -3.21
N ARG A 10 11.18 13.41 -2.09
CA ARG A 10 11.54 12.11 -1.49
C ARG A 10 10.93 10.95 -2.26
N ILE A 11 9.66 11.08 -2.66
CA ILE A 11 8.97 10.09 -3.47
C ILE A 11 9.70 9.91 -4.80
N GLU A 12 10.07 11.01 -5.46
CA GLU A 12 10.84 10.96 -6.71
C GLU A 12 12.22 10.31 -6.55
N LYS A 13 12.91 10.56 -5.42
CA LYS A 13 14.20 9.92 -5.13
C LYS A 13 14.07 8.43 -4.82
N GLN A 14 12.96 8.00 -4.22
CA GLN A 14 12.69 6.59 -3.92
C GLN A 14 12.23 5.82 -5.15
N LYS A 15 11.45 6.43 -6.04
CA LYS A 15 11.07 5.84 -7.34
C LYS A 15 12.28 5.48 -8.22
N ALA A 16 13.42 6.17 -8.04
CA ALA A 16 14.66 5.89 -8.75
C ALA A 16 15.40 4.62 -8.25
N ASP A 17 14.95 4.01 -7.15
CA ASP A 17 15.47 2.75 -6.60
C ASP A 17 14.60 1.58 -7.08
N GLU A 18 15.13 0.65 -7.86
CA GLU A 18 14.40 -0.55 -8.33
C GLU A 18 13.80 -1.35 -7.16
N LYS A 19 14.42 -1.26 -5.97
CA LYS A 19 13.91 -1.91 -4.76
C LYS A 19 12.59 -1.30 -4.27
N TYR A 20 12.37 -0.02 -4.52
CA TYR A 20 11.17 0.68 -4.07
C TYR A 20 9.90 0.15 -4.74
N GLY A 21 9.93 -0.08 -6.05
CA GLY A 21 8.79 -0.67 -6.76
C GLY A 21 8.44 -2.07 -6.24
N LYS A 22 9.47 -2.87 -5.96
CA LYS A 22 9.32 -4.20 -5.37
C LYS A 22 8.76 -4.15 -3.94
N ASP A 23 9.26 -3.24 -3.11
CA ASP A 23 8.78 -3.06 -1.74
C ASP A 23 7.32 -2.54 -1.71
N LEU A 24 6.94 -1.69 -2.67
CA LEU A 24 5.56 -1.20 -2.83
C LEU A 24 4.61 -2.34 -3.22
N ARG A 25 5.02 -3.18 -4.18
CA ARG A 25 4.24 -4.34 -4.60
C ARG A 25 4.07 -5.35 -3.47
N ASN A 26 5.15 -5.65 -2.75
CA ASN A 26 5.09 -6.54 -1.59
C ASN A 26 4.13 -6.02 -0.50
N ALA A 27 4.11 -4.70 -0.28
CA ALA A 27 3.18 -4.09 0.68
C ALA A 27 1.71 -4.22 0.23
N LEU A 28 1.43 -4.09 -1.07
CA LEU A 28 0.09 -4.30 -1.63
C LEU A 28 -0.35 -5.78 -1.53
N ASP A 29 0.54 -6.72 -1.85
CA ASP A 29 0.26 -8.15 -1.73
C ASP A 29 -0.07 -8.55 -0.27
N LEU A 30 0.72 -8.04 0.68
CA LEU A 30 0.49 -8.26 2.11
C LEU A 30 -0.83 -7.64 2.59
N PHE A 31 -1.19 -6.45 2.07
CA PHE A 31 -2.46 -5.81 2.39
C PHE A 31 -3.65 -6.68 1.99
N PHE A 32 -3.66 -7.22 0.77
CA PHE A 32 -4.73 -8.11 0.32
C PHE A 32 -4.77 -9.41 1.10
N LEU A 33 -3.62 -10.00 1.44
CA LEU A 33 -3.57 -11.23 2.23
C LEU A 33 -4.15 -11.04 3.63
N ILE A 34 -3.73 -9.98 4.34
CA ILE A 34 -4.26 -9.65 5.68
C ILE A 34 -5.76 -9.36 5.60
N THR A 35 -6.20 -8.65 4.56
CA THR A 35 -7.62 -8.35 4.36
C THR A 35 -8.42 -9.63 4.11
N ALA A 36 -7.94 -10.55 3.27
CA ALA A 36 -8.61 -11.84 3.06
C ALA A 36 -8.72 -12.66 4.35
N ASP A 37 -7.66 -12.72 5.15
CA ASP A 37 -7.67 -13.40 6.45
C ASP A 37 -8.68 -12.77 7.42
N TYR A 38 -8.70 -11.43 7.49
CA TYR A 38 -9.66 -10.69 8.31
C TYR A 38 -11.10 -10.98 7.88
N LEU A 39 -11.40 -10.87 6.58
CA LEU A 39 -12.72 -11.13 6.02
C LEU A 39 -13.20 -12.55 6.32
N HIS A 40 -12.29 -13.53 6.26
CA HIS A 40 -12.63 -14.91 6.60
C HIS A 40 -12.91 -15.09 8.10
N ARG A 41 -12.02 -14.62 8.97
CA ARG A 41 -12.07 -14.91 10.42
C ARG A 41 -13.10 -14.07 11.17
N TYR A 42 -13.27 -12.81 10.81
CA TYR A 42 -14.04 -11.84 11.58
C TYR A 42 -15.35 -11.44 10.89
N GLU A 43 -15.36 -11.35 9.55
CA GLU A 43 -16.57 -11.00 8.79
C GLU A 43 -17.34 -12.22 8.28
N GLY A 44 -16.87 -13.43 8.58
CA GLY A 44 -17.53 -14.69 8.23
C GLY A 44 -17.69 -14.91 6.72
N TYR A 45 -16.76 -14.40 5.91
CA TYR A 45 -16.83 -14.57 4.46
C TYR A 45 -16.78 -16.05 4.08
N SER A 46 -17.81 -16.49 3.35
CA SER A 46 -17.81 -17.83 2.76
C SER A 46 -16.75 -17.96 1.66
N LYS A 47 -16.38 -19.19 1.31
CA LYS A 47 -15.45 -19.50 0.19
C LYS A 47 -15.78 -18.71 -1.08
N LYS A 48 -17.07 -18.62 -1.45
CA LYS A 48 -17.52 -17.89 -2.65
C LYS A 48 -17.32 -16.37 -2.54
N ARG A 49 -17.41 -15.80 -1.33
CA ARG A 49 -17.14 -14.36 -1.10
C ARG A 49 -15.64 -14.09 -1.10
N LEU A 50 -14.84 -14.98 -0.52
CA LEU A 50 -13.38 -14.88 -0.57
C LEU A 50 -12.84 -14.97 -2.00
N ILE A 51 -13.33 -15.91 -2.81
CA ILE A 51 -12.92 -16.01 -4.22
C ILE A 51 -13.21 -14.70 -4.95
N ARG A 52 -14.40 -14.11 -4.78
CA ARG A 52 -14.72 -12.80 -5.36
C ARG A 52 -13.81 -11.67 -4.88
N PHE A 53 -13.39 -11.69 -3.61
CA PHE A 53 -12.42 -10.74 -3.11
C PHE A 53 -11.03 -10.94 -3.75
N ILE A 54 -10.60 -12.19 -3.93
CA ILE A 54 -9.34 -12.50 -4.60
C ILE A 54 -9.38 -12.08 -6.07
N ASP A 55 -10.49 -12.31 -6.78
CA ASP A 55 -10.68 -11.85 -8.16
C ASP A 55 -10.54 -10.32 -8.24
N PHE A 56 -11.18 -9.59 -7.33
CA PHE A 56 -11.02 -8.14 -7.20
C PHE A 56 -9.56 -7.73 -6.92
N ALA A 57 -8.87 -8.43 -5.99
CA ALA A 57 -7.49 -8.12 -5.66
C ALA A 57 -6.56 -8.31 -6.87
N ILE A 58 -6.77 -9.36 -7.68
CA ILE A 58 -6.01 -9.60 -8.92
C ILE A 58 -6.17 -8.42 -9.89
N GLU A 59 -7.39 -7.90 -10.07
CA GLU A 59 -7.61 -6.72 -10.90
C GLU A 59 -6.85 -5.49 -10.38
N GLN A 60 -6.83 -5.27 -9.06
CA GLN A 60 -6.09 -4.15 -8.48
C GLN A 60 -4.57 -4.30 -8.64
N LEU A 61 -4.06 -5.54 -8.62
CA LEU A 61 -2.65 -5.82 -8.88
C LEU A 61 -2.23 -5.53 -10.32
N HIS A 62 -3.11 -5.75 -11.30
CA HIS A 62 -2.87 -5.32 -12.67
C HIS A 62 -2.77 -3.79 -12.78
N TYR A 63 -3.67 -3.04 -12.13
CA TYR A 63 -3.56 -1.57 -12.11
C TYR A 63 -2.25 -1.08 -11.48
N ALA A 64 -1.75 -1.78 -10.44
CA ALA A 64 -0.47 -1.46 -9.83
C ALA A 64 0.75 -1.80 -10.71
N GLU A 65 0.63 -2.71 -11.68
CA GLU A 65 1.66 -2.99 -12.68
C GLU A 65 1.74 -1.89 -13.75
N GLU A 66 0.57 -1.37 -14.15
CA GLU A 66 0.47 -0.34 -15.18
C GLU A 66 0.74 1.07 -14.64
N ASP A 67 0.42 1.34 -13.36
CA ASP A 67 0.66 2.63 -12.70
C ASP A 67 1.39 2.47 -11.35
N SER A 68 2.66 2.88 -11.36
CA SER A 68 3.53 2.91 -10.17
C SER A 68 3.02 3.76 -9.01
N ASN A 69 2.11 4.72 -9.24
CA ASN A 69 1.52 5.57 -8.20
C ASN A 69 0.18 5.04 -7.68
N TYR A 70 -0.42 4.04 -8.33
CA TYR A 70 -1.76 3.55 -8.00
C TYR A 70 -1.89 3.20 -6.51
N PHE A 71 -0.96 2.41 -5.97
CA PHE A 71 -1.02 2.02 -4.56
C PHE A 71 -0.70 3.17 -3.60
N LEU A 72 0.08 4.17 -4.01
CA LEU A 72 0.31 5.38 -3.21
C LEU A 72 -1.00 6.15 -3.02
N LEU A 73 -1.74 6.36 -4.10
CA LEU A 73 -3.03 7.06 -4.09
C LEU A 73 -4.09 6.27 -3.32
N MET A 74 -4.13 4.95 -3.51
CA MET A 74 -5.03 4.07 -2.75
C MET A 74 -4.74 4.14 -1.24
N ASN A 75 -3.46 4.12 -0.85
CA ASN A 75 -3.06 4.23 0.56
C ASN A 75 -3.32 5.63 1.13
N GLU A 76 -3.22 6.69 0.34
CA GLU A 76 -3.61 8.06 0.75
C GLU A 76 -5.11 8.13 1.03
N ALA A 77 -5.96 7.70 0.09
CA ALA A 77 -7.41 7.66 0.28
C ALA A 77 -7.82 6.79 1.49
N LEU A 78 -7.21 5.61 1.64
CA LEU A 78 -7.44 4.74 2.80
C LEU A 78 -7.08 5.45 4.12
N CYS A 79 -5.96 6.17 4.13
CA CYS A 79 -5.51 6.89 5.32
C CYS A 79 -6.44 8.07 5.65
N ASP A 80 -6.95 8.77 4.65
CA ASP A 80 -7.89 9.88 4.84
C ASP A 80 -9.24 9.39 5.38
N GLU A 81 -9.72 8.24 4.91
CA GLU A 81 -11.00 7.66 5.34
C GLU A 81 -10.92 6.95 6.71
N THR A 82 -9.82 6.25 6.99
CA THR A 82 -9.73 5.31 8.13
C THR A 82 -8.65 5.65 9.15
N GLY A 83 -7.73 6.57 8.80
CA GLY A 83 -6.52 6.84 9.57
C GLY A 83 -5.43 5.75 9.45
N VAL A 84 -5.67 4.68 8.68
CA VAL A 84 -4.72 3.57 8.49
C VAL A 84 -3.80 3.86 7.31
N ASN A 85 -2.49 3.90 7.58
CA ASN A 85 -1.46 4.02 6.55
C ASN A 85 -0.68 2.70 6.48
N VAL A 86 -0.97 1.90 5.45
CA VAL A 86 -0.37 0.58 5.20
C VAL A 86 1.11 0.71 4.83
N LEU A 87 1.47 1.78 4.12
CA LEU A 87 2.85 2.08 3.74
C LEU A 87 3.69 2.67 4.88
N LYS A 88 3.12 2.84 6.08
CA LYS A 88 3.80 3.39 7.25
C LYS A 88 4.91 2.44 7.70
N GLY A 89 6.16 2.81 7.38
CA GLY A 89 7.35 2.02 7.72
C GLY A 89 7.99 1.33 6.52
N PHE A 90 7.25 1.15 5.41
CA PHE A 90 7.79 0.70 4.11
C PHE A 90 8.50 1.87 3.40
N VAL A 91 7.88 3.06 3.42
CA VAL A 91 8.57 4.31 3.10
C VAL A 91 9.49 4.63 4.27
N ARG A 92 10.80 4.38 4.10
CA ARG A 92 11.84 4.57 5.13
C ARG A 92 11.59 5.86 5.92
N LYS A 93 11.18 5.72 7.20
CA LYS A 93 11.35 6.81 8.16
C LYS A 93 12.85 7.06 8.25
N GLU A 94 13.29 8.30 8.03
CA GLU A 94 14.50 8.74 8.72
C GLU A 94 14.27 8.44 10.21
N ASN A 95 15.22 7.72 10.80
CA ASN A 95 15.38 7.63 12.24
C ASN A 95 15.36 9.05 12.80
N LYS A 96 14.19 9.53 13.21
CA LYS A 96 14.12 10.68 14.09
C LYS A 96 14.55 10.20 15.46
N HIS A 97 15.84 10.45 15.70
CA HIS A 97 16.52 10.68 16.97
C HIS A 97 17.35 9.51 17.51
N ARG A 98 18.67 9.71 17.51
CA ARG A 98 19.49 9.46 18.69
C ARG A 98 20.64 10.48 18.76
N LYS A 99 20.41 11.47 19.62
CA LYS A 99 21.28 12.51 20.21
C LYS A 99 21.89 13.55 19.27
#